data_AF-A0A7G6SG45-F1
#
_entry.id   AF-A0A7G6SG45-F1
#
_cell.length_a   1.000
_cell.length_b   1.000
_cell.length_c   1.000
_cell.angle_alpha   90.00
_cell.angle_beta   90.00
_cell.angle_gamma   90.00
#
_symmetry.space_group_name_H-M   'P 1'
#
loop_
_entity.id
_entity.type
_entity.pdbx_description
1 polymer ?
#
loop_
_entity_poly.entity_id
_entity_poly.type
_entity_poly.pdbx_seq_one_letter_code
_entity_poly.pdbx_strand_id
1 'polypeptide(L)'
;MSSAETTSLIDAAISRLVALRAKVKPGACYTVAVQADSFRQFEDYTKEAQDIVSDLTVGMCGLAAGWGDQPMTEHDRKRIRECIADGVDDALSNAAAWAESIESEYLEAAE
;
A
#
# COMPACT_ATOMS: atom_id res chain seq x y z
N MET A 1 25.09 -9.83 -14.07
CA MET A 1 23.98 -9.62 -13.10
C MET A 1 23.27 -10.93 -12.88
N SER A 2 22.95 -11.28 -11.63
CA SER A 2 22.64 -12.68 -11.26
C SER A 2 21.16 -12.87 -10.91
N SER A 3 20.62 -14.04 -11.25
CA SER A 3 19.28 -14.49 -10.81
C SER A 3 19.10 -14.38 -9.29
N ALA A 4 20.19 -14.45 -8.51
CA ALA A 4 20.16 -14.31 -7.06
C ALA A 4 19.70 -12.92 -6.60
N GLU A 5 20.00 -11.85 -7.34
CA GLU A 5 19.57 -10.49 -6.99
C GLU A 5 18.05 -10.34 -7.13
N THR A 6 17.49 -10.87 -8.22
CA THR A 6 16.06 -10.93 -8.45
C THR A 6 15.35 -11.78 -7.39
N THR A 7 15.88 -12.98 -7.10
CA THR A 7 15.31 -13.86 -6.07
C THR A 7 15.33 -13.20 -4.70
N SER A 8 16.43 -12.51 -4.33
CA SER A 8 16.53 -11.81 -3.06
C SER A 8 15.50 -10.70 -2.89
N LEU A 9 15.19 -9.94 -3.94
CA LEU A 9 14.15 -8.91 -3.88
C LEU A 9 12.75 -9.51 -3.67
N ILE A 10 12.46 -10.60 -4.38
CA ILE A 10 11.19 -11.32 -4.27
C ILE A 10 11.04 -11.90 -2.86
N ASP A 11 12.07 -12.57 -2.33
CA ASP A 11 12.03 -13.19 -1.00
C ASP A 11 11.86 -12.14 0.12
N ALA A 12 12.51 -10.97 -0.02
CA ALA A 12 12.35 -9.87 0.91
C ALA A 12 10.92 -9.31 0.91
N ALA A 13 10.32 -9.13 -0.28
CA ALA A 13 8.93 -8.67 -0.41
C ALA A 13 7.94 -9.69 0.15
N ILE A 14 8.11 -10.99 -0.14
CA ILE A 14 7.30 -12.07 0.42
C ILE A 14 7.37 -12.06 1.94
N SER A 15 8.57 -11.96 2.52
CA SER A 15 8.75 -11.95 3.97
C SER A 15 8.01 -10.79 4.64
N ARG A 16 8.08 -9.59 4.05
CA ARG A 16 7.35 -8.40 4.54
C ARG A 16 5.83 -8.58 4.41
N LEU A 17 5.33 -9.11 3.29
CA LEU A 17 3.90 -9.36 3.09
C LEU A 17 3.36 -10.43 4.05
N VAL A 18 4.13 -11.48 4.34
CA VAL A 18 3.78 -12.50 5.34
C VAL A 18 3.69 -11.87 6.74
N ALA A 19 4.64 -11.01 7.10
CA ALA A 19 4.62 -10.29 8.36
C ALA A 19 3.40 -9.34 8.47
N LEU A 20 3.10 -8.59 7.40
CA LEU A 20 1.90 -7.75 7.33
C LEU A 20 0.63 -8.58 7.48
N ARG A 21 0.49 -9.68 6.73
CA ARG A 21 -0.67 -10.59 6.81
C ARG A 21 -0.92 -11.08 8.24
N ALA A 22 0.14 -11.33 9.01
CA ALA A 22 0.01 -11.76 10.41
C ALA A 22 -0.54 -10.66 11.34
N LYS A 23 -0.40 -9.38 10.98
CA LYS A 23 -0.95 -8.23 11.72
C LYS A 23 -2.41 -7.94 11.37
N VAL A 24 -2.86 -8.31 10.17
CA VAL A 24 -4.21 -8.01 9.68
C VAL A 24 -5.25 -8.65 10.58
N LYS A 25 -6.03 -7.83 11.27
CA LYS A 25 -7.16 -8.29 12.08
C LYS A 25 -8.41 -8.46 11.20
N PRO A 26 -9.31 -9.38 11.54
CA PRO A 26 -10.62 -9.45 10.90
C PRO A 26 -11.36 -8.12 11.09
N GLY A 27 -11.85 -7.55 9.99
CA GLY A 27 -12.75 -6.41 10.03
C GLY A 27 -14.11 -6.83 10.57
N ALA A 28 -14.82 -5.89 11.19
CA ALA A 28 -16.20 -6.08 11.56
C ALA A 28 -17.09 -5.28 10.59
N CYS A 29 -18.21 -5.89 10.16
CA CYS A 29 -19.06 -5.30 9.11
C CYS A 29 -20.56 -5.32 9.42
N TYR A 30 -20.94 -5.53 10.69
CA TYR A 30 -22.33 -5.72 11.07
C TYR A 30 -23.12 -4.39 11.21
N THR A 31 -22.45 -3.25 11.35
CA THR A 31 -23.05 -1.91 11.21
C THR A 31 -22.17 -1.01 10.35
N VAL A 32 -22.76 0.05 9.81
CA VAL A 32 -22.05 1.03 8.97
C VAL A 32 -20.98 1.78 9.79
N ALA A 33 -21.27 2.16 11.04
CA ALA A 33 -20.27 2.73 11.97
C ALA A 33 -19.04 1.82 12.14
N VAL A 34 -19.26 0.52 12.37
CA VAL A 34 -18.16 -0.43 12.62
C VAL A 34 -17.37 -0.72 11.33
N GLN A 35 -17.98 -0.56 10.16
CA GLN A 35 -17.27 -0.60 8.87
C GLN A 35 -16.35 0.63 8.71
N ALA A 36 -16.79 1.83 9.13
CA ALA A 36 -15.96 3.05 9.13
C ALA A 36 -14.77 2.93 10.11
N ASP A 37 -15.01 2.42 11.34
CA ASP A 37 -13.94 2.13 12.31
C ASP A 37 -12.93 1.12 11.75
N SER A 38 -13.44 0.07 11.08
CA SER A 38 -12.59 -0.95 10.45
C SER A 38 -11.78 -0.37 9.31
N PHE A 39 -12.34 0.57 8.52
CA PHE A 39 -11.64 1.21 7.41
C PHE A 39 -10.32 1.84 7.87
N ARG A 40 -10.32 2.60 8.97
CA ARG A 40 -9.10 3.26 9.49
C ARG A 40 -7.97 2.26 9.76
N GLN A 41 -8.32 1.08 10.27
CA GLN A 41 -7.34 0.02 10.48
C GLN A 41 -6.83 -0.60 9.17
N PHE A 42 -7.70 -0.76 8.17
CA PHE A 42 -7.32 -1.30 6.85
C PHE A 42 -6.57 -0.30 5.97
N GLU A 43 -6.77 0.99 6.17
CA GLU A 43 -6.04 2.06 5.49
C GLU A 43 -4.52 1.88 5.70
N ASP A 44 -4.10 1.73 6.96
CA ASP A 44 -2.69 1.52 7.32
C ASP A 44 -2.12 0.24 6.71
N TYR A 45 -2.87 -0.86 6.75
CA TYR A 45 -2.45 -2.11 6.11
C TYR A 45 -2.32 -1.98 4.59
N THR A 46 -3.19 -1.19 3.96
CA THR A 46 -3.17 -0.95 2.51
C THR A 46 -1.95 -0.14 2.12
N LYS A 47 -1.62 0.91 2.89
CA LYS A 47 -0.39 1.70 2.71
C LYS A 47 0.87 0.86 2.91
N GLU A 48 0.96 0.07 3.98
CA GLU A 48 2.12 -0.83 4.22
C GLU A 48 2.26 -1.88 3.09
N ALA A 49 1.16 -2.42 2.57
CA ALA A 49 1.19 -3.35 1.43
C ALA A 49 1.68 -2.67 0.15
N GLN A 50 1.20 -1.46 -0.13
CA GLN A 50 1.60 -0.67 -1.30
C GLN A 50 3.09 -0.35 -1.25
N ASP A 51 3.64 0.03 -0.10
CA ASP A 51 5.07 0.30 0.06
C ASP A 51 5.92 -0.93 -0.28
N ILE A 52 5.52 -2.12 0.19
CA ILE A 52 6.24 -3.37 -0.08
C ILE A 52 6.26 -3.68 -1.59
N VAL A 53 5.12 -3.53 -2.26
CA VAL A 53 4.98 -3.81 -3.71
C VAL A 53 5.72 -2.76 -4.54
N SER A 54 5.67 -1.50 -4.14
CA SER A 54 6.41 -0.39 -4.78
C SER A 54 7.91 -0.61 -4.70
N ASP A 55 8.43 -0.99 -3.53
CA ASP A 55 9.86 -1.30 -3.36
C ASP A 55 10.31 -2.45 -4.24
N LEU A 56 9.52 -3.54 -4.32
CA LEU A 56 9.80 -4.65 -5.22
C LEU A 56 9.82 -4.20 -6.68
N THR A 57 8.80 -3.45 -7.11
CA THR A 57 8.65 -2.97 -8.48
C THR A 57 9.84 -2.10 -8.90
N VAL A 58 10.19 -1.12 -8.06
CA VAL A 58 11.35 -0.23 -8.29
C VAL A 58 12.65 -1.02 -8.32
N GLY A 59 12.83 -1.99 -7.42
CA GLY A 59 14.00 -2.87 -7.43
C GLY A 59 14.13 -3.67 -8.73
N MET A 60 13.02 -4.25 -9.19
CA MET A 60 12.96 -5.03 -10.43
C MET A 60 13.20 -4.17 -11.67
N CYS A 61 12.60 -2.99 -11.76
CA CYS A 61 12.88 -2.02 -12.82
C CYS A 61 14.35 -1.59 -12.83
N GLY A 62 14.94 -1.37 -11.65
CA GLY A 62 16.36 -1.07 -11.51
C GLY A 62 17.27 -2.17 -12.06
N LEU A 63 16.95 -3.44 -11.77
CA LEU A 63 17.68 -4.60 -12.33
C LEU A 63 17.48 -4.71 -13.86
N ALA A 64 16.26 -4.53 -14.36
CA ALA A 64 15.98 -4.61 -15.80
C ALA A 64 16.68 -3.49 -16.58
N ALA A 65 16.66 -2.26 -16.07
CA ALA A 65 17.33 -1.11 -16.69
C ALA A 65 18.86 -1.33 -16.77
N GLY A 66 19.45 -1.98 -15.76
CA GLY A 66 20.85 -2.41 -15.78
C GLY A 66 21.23 -3.36 -16.91
N TRP A 67 20.26 -3.97 -17.63
CA TRP A 67 20.53 -4.78 -18.81
C TRP A 67 20.73 -3.96 -20.09
N GLY A 68 20.25 -2.71 -20.12
CA GLY A 68 20.26 -1.83 -21.30
C GLY A 68 21.35 -0.76 -21.28
N ASP A 69 22.42 -0.94 -20.48
CA ASP A 69 23.50 0.03 -20.23
C ASP A 69 23.07 1.38 -19.62
N GLN A 70 21.78 1.57 -19.31
CA GLN A 70 21.26 2.78 -18.66
C GLN A 70 20.73 2.44 -17.27
N PRO A 71 21.47 2.73 -16.19
CA PRO A 71 20.97 2.52 -14.84
C PRO A 71 19.83 3.49 -14.52
N MET A 72 18.81 3.00 -13.83
CA MET A 72 17.68 3.82 -13.38
C MET A 72 18.16 4.85 -12.34
N THR A 73 17.93 6.13 -12.62
CA THR A 73 18.36 7.23 -11.74
C THR A 73 17.51 7.30 -10.49
N GLU A 74 18.01 7.93 -9.42
CA GLU A 74 17.25 8.14 -8.18
C GLU A 74 15.92 8.88 -8.44
N HIS A 75 15.94 9.86 -9.35
CA HIS A 75 14.77 10.61 -9.77
C HIS A 75 13.72 9.72 -10.45
N ASP A 76 14.13 8.79 -11.31
CA ASP A 76 13.21 7.84 -11.95
C ASP A 76 12.57 6.90 -10.91
N ARG A 77 13.36 6.44 -9.93
CA ARG A 77 12.84 5.60 -8.82
C ARG A 77 11.79 6.35 -8.02
N LYS A 78 12.05 7.62 -7.72
CA LYS A 78 11.14 8.49 -6.97
C LYS A 78 9.83 8.69 -7.74
N ARG A 79 9.89 9.02 -9.04
CA ARG A 79 8.69 9.19 -9.87
C ARG A 79 7.83 7.93 -9.94
N ILE A 80 8.44 6.76 -10.10
CA ILE A 80 7.69 5.50 -10.12
C ILE A 80 6.98 5.27 -8.79
N ARG A 81 7.65 5.51 -7.65
CA ARG A 81 7.02 5.40 -6.33
C ARG A 81 5.85 6.35 -6.18
N GLU A 82 6.04 7.62 -6.54
CA GLU A 82 5.00 8.65 -6.47
C GLU A 82 3.79 8.26 -7.32
N CYS A 83 3.97 7.84 -8.58
CA CYS A 83 2.85 7.42 -9.42
C CYS A 83 2.07 6.22 -8.86
N ILE A 84 2.75 5.28 -8.17
CA ILE A 84 2.07 4.15 -7.53
C ILE A 84 1.36 4.60 -6.24
N ALA A 85 1.95 5.53 -5.48
CA ALA A 85 1.36 6.10 -4.27
C ALA A 85 0.11 6.90 -4.58
N ASP A 86 0.16 7.79 -5.58
CA ASP A 86 -0.95 8.66 -5.98
C ASP A 86 -2.24 7.87 -6.27
N GLY A 87 -2.12 6.76 -7.01
CA GLY A 87 -3.29 5.93 -7.35
C GLY A 87 -3.92 5.21 -6.14
N VAL A 88 -3.11 4.89 -5.13
CA VAL A 88 -3.61 4.29 -3.88
C VAL A 88 -4.19 5.36 -2.96
N ASP A 89 -3.54 6.52 -2.86
CA ASP A 89 -4.03 7.65 -2.07
C ASP A 89 -5.37 8.18 -2.59
N ASP A 90 -5.59 8.22 -3.90
CA ASP A 90 -6.89 8.57 -4.48
C ASP A 90 -8.01 7.60 -4.05
N ALA A 91 -7.73 6.30 -4.05
CA ALA A 91 -8.69 5.28 -3.62
C ALA A 91 -8.97 5.36 -2.12
N LEU A 92 -7.92 5.54 -1.30
CA LEU A 92 -8.03 5.67 0.16
C LEU A 92 -8.72 6.97 0.56
N SER A 93 -8.47 8.07 -0.14
CA SER A 93 -9.11 9.37 0.09
C SER A 93 -10.63 9.29 -0.10
N ASN A 94 -11.09 8.64 -1.17
CA ASN A 94 -12.52 8.43 -1.40
C ASN A 94 -13.17 7.58 -0.29
N ALA A 95 -12.48 6.54 0.17
CA ALA A 95 -12.97 5.68 1.25
C ALA A 95 -12.94 6.38 2.62
N ALA A 96 -11.93 7.24 2.87
CA ALA A 96 -11.85 8.07 4.06
C ALA A 96 -12.98 9.09 4.12
N ALA A 97 -13.28 9.77 3.01
CA ALA A 97 -14.40 10.71 2.92
C ALA A 97 -15.75 10.03 3.23
N TRP A 98 -15.94 8.80 2.75
CA TRP A 98 -17.11 8.00 3.11
C TRP A 98 -17.15 7.65 4.60
N ALA A 99 -16.04 7.21 5.19
CA ALA A 99 -15.98 6.89 6.62
C ALA A 99 -16.31 8.12 7.48
N GLU A 100 -15.79 9.29 7.12
CA GLU A 100 -16.06 10.56 7.81
C GLU A 100 -17.52 11.00 7.70
N SER A 101 -18.18 10.79 6.56
CA SER A 101 -19.61 11.13 6.42
C SER A 101 -20.46 10.31 7.37
N ILE A 102 -20.15 9.02 7.50
CA ILE A 102 -20.83 8.11 8.43
C ILE A 102 -20.62 8.56 9.87
N GLU A 103 -19.38 8.83 10.29
CA GLU A 103 -19.07 9.29 11.64
C GLU A 103 -19.83 10.58 12.01
N SER A 104 -19.93 11.53 11.07
CA SER A 104 -20.69 12.77 11.26
C SER A 104 -22.19 12.52 11.47
N GLU A 105 -22.81 11.67 10.66
CA GLU A 105 -24.24 11.31 10.77
C GLU A 105 -24.55 10.65 12.13
N TYR A 106 -23.63 9.84 12.66
CA TYR A 106 -23.79 9.21 13.97
C TYR A 106 -23.66 10.18 15.14
N LEU A 107 -22.76 11.17 15.04
CA LEU A 107 -22.60 12.20 16.08
C LEU A 107 -23.81 13.13 16.14
N GLU A 108 -24.37 13.53 14.99
CA GLU A 108 -25.58 14.35 14.92
C GLU A 108 -26.83 13.61 15.44
N ALA A 109 -26.90 12.28 15.27
CA ALA A 109 -28.02 11.47 15.77
C ALA A 109 -27.97 11.21 17.30
N ALA A 110 -26.85 11.54 17.96
CA ALA A 110 -26.64 11.35 19.40
C ALA A 110 -26.92 12.61 20.24
N GLU A 111 -27.14 13.77 19.59
CA GLU A 111 -27.58 15.04 20.19
C GLU A 111 -29.11 15.18 20.21
#